data_AF-A0A831YUD3-F1
#
_entry.id   AF-A0A831YUD3-F1
#
_cell.length_a   1.000
_cell.length_b   1.000
_cell.length_c   1.000
_cell.angle_alpha   90.00
_cell.angle_beta   90.00
_cell.angle_gamma   90.00
#
_symmetry.space_group_name_H-M   'P 1'
#
loop_
_entity.id
_entity.type
_entity.pdbx_description
1 polymer ?
#
loop_
_entity_poly.entity_id
_entity_poly.type
_entity_poly.pdbx_seq_one_letter_code
_entity_poly.pdbx_strand_id
1 'polypeptide(L)'
;MANVTSIRSVVESAIQRASSATGVDFTFLMGTAKRESGYNPAAKARTSSASGLFQFVDQTWLSTLKKHGSKYGYARYADLIQQGSDGRYRVTGDEARKAVLSLKLDPHAASLMAGELASDHASYLRGRVGRSPTSGELYAAHFLGPKGSARLIEAVGNSPGASAAAMFPEAAAANRSIFYREGRAATVGEVYANLTKTGGGGAVPDTAPTAAPETDQGFVQYATGRRLERIRQEEALVSLILRGSQNADDGFSLASNSGGGSSASRMTSSMFSSEMLRVLSEASDGVKSKR
;
A
#
# COMPACT_ATOMS: atom_id res chain seq x y z
N MET A 1 19.26 10.10 10.63
CA MET A 1 19.45 9.85 9.18
C MET A 1 19.62 8.37 8.83
N ALA A 2 20.16 7.50 9.71
CA ALA A 2 20.34 6.07 9.43
C ALA A 2 19.05 5.28 9.08
N ASN A 3 17.91 5.60 9.69
CA ASN A 3 16.64 4.90 9.44
C ASN A 3 16.03 5.15 8.05
N VAL A 4 16.28 6.32 7.44
CA VAL A 4 15.71 6.68 6.12
C VAL A 4 16.46 5.96 4.99
N THR A 5 17.78 5.85 5.10
CA THR A 5 18.61 5.09 4.16
C THR A 5 18.26 3.60 4.19
N SER A 6 17.92 3.06 5.37
CA SER A 6 17.48 1.66 5.54
C SER A 6 16.10 1.38 4.91
N ILE A 7 15.12 2.27 5.07
CA ILE A 7 13.78 2.08 4.44
C ILE A 7 13.90 2.13 2.92
N ARG A 8 14.72 3.04 2.39
CA ARG A 8 14.92 3.16 0.95
C ARG A 8 15.58 1.91 0.35
N SER A 9 16.58 1.32 1.00
CA SER A 9 17.21 0.09 0.52
C SER A 9 16.26 -1.12 0.56
N VAL A 10 15.38 -1.20 1.59
CA VAL A 10 14.32 -2.21 1.66
C VAL A 10 13.34 -2.06 0.50
N VAL A 11 12.90 -0.84 0.21
CA VAL A 11 12.00 -0.54 -0.91
C VAL A 11 12.63 -0.89 -2.25
N GLU A 12 13.86 -0.44 -2.51
CA GLU A 12 14.58 -0.73 -3.75
C GLU A 12 14.75 -2.25 -3.94
N SER A 13 15.13 -2.97 -2.89
CA SER A 13 15.26 -4.43 -2.94
C SER A 13 13.92 -5.14 -3.19
N ALA A 14 12.83 -4.66 -2.59
CA ALA A 14 11.49 -5.21 -2.79
C ALA A 14 11.00 -5.00 -4.23
N ILE A 15 11.25 -3.81 -4.78
CA ILE A 15 10.91 -3.49 -6.17
C ILE A 15 11.78 -4.30 -7.14
N GLN A 16 13.07 -4.48 -6.87
CA GLN A 16 13.95 -5.31 -7.69
C GLN A 16 13.46 -6.76 -7.77
N ARG A 17 13.10 -7.37 -6.63
CA ARG A 17 12.52 -8.73 -6.60
C ARG A 17 11.21 -8.80 -7.37
N ALA A 18 10.33 -7.82 -7.18
CA ALA A 18 9.05 -7.79 -7.88
C ALA A 18 9.22 -7.65 -9.40
N SER A 19 10.16 -6.82 -9.84
CA SER A 19 10.51 -6.69 -11.26
C SER A 19 10.94 -8.04 -11.85
N SER A 20 11.89 -8.73 -11.19
CA SER A 20 12.35 -10.04 -11.63
C SER A 20 11.24 -11.10 -11.63
N ALA A 21 10.35 -11.09 -10.63
CA ALA A 21 9.30 -12.11 -10.48
C ALA A 21 8.10 -11.93 -11.41
N THR A 22 7.80 -10.68 -11.78
CA THR A 22 6.62 -10.32 -12.60
C THR A 22 6.96 -10.03 -14.05
N GLY A 23 8.23 -9.82 -14.37
CA GLY A 23 8.70 -9.42 -15.70
C GLY A 23 8.48 -7.93 -16.03
N VAL A 24 7.93 -7.15 -15.09
CA VAL A 24 7.74 -5.70 -15.26
C VAL A 24 9.05 -4.96 -15.00
N ASP A 25 9.34 -3.95 -15.81
CA ASP A 25 10.56 -3.16 -15.72
C ASP A 25 10.77 -2.50 -14.34
N PHE A 26 11.99 -2.61 -13.82
CA PHE A 26 12.37 -2.06 -12.52
C PHE A 26 12.23 -0.53 -12.47
N THR A 27 12.63 0.16 -13.54
CA THR A 27 12.56 1.62 -13.63
C THR A 27 11.11 2.10 -13.61
N PHE A 28 10.21 1.39 -14.28
CA PHE A 28 8.77 1.65 -14.23
C PHE A 28 8.21 1.52 -12.81
N LEU A 29 8.52 0.43 -12.10
CA LEU A 29 8.03 0.23 -10.73
C LEU A 29 8.60 1.27 -9.76
N MET A 30 9.89 1.60 -9.88
CA MET A 30 10.53 2.68 -9.11
C MET A 30 9.87 4.04 -9.40
N GLY A 31 9.64 4.36 -10.66
CA GLY A 31 8.98 5.60 -11.08
C GLY A 31 7.56 5.70 -10.52
N THR A 32 6.82 4.59 -10.54
CA THR A 32 5.46 4.51 -9.97
C THR A 32 5.50 4.71 -8.46
N ALA A 33 6.34 3.97 -7.72
CA ALA A 33 6.48 4.12 -6.27
C ALA A 33 6.87 5.55 -5.85
N LYS A 34 7.76 6.19 -6.61
CA LYS A 34 8.14 7.59 -6.39
C LYS A 34 6.94 8.53 -6.53
N ARG A 35 6.12 8.34 -7.56
CA ARG A 35 4.98 9.20 -7.88
C ARG A 35 3.84 9.02 -6.89
N GLU A 36 3.58 7.77 -6.50
CA GLU A 36 2.43 7.43 -5.65
C GLU A 36 2.69 7.74 -4.16
N SER A 37 3.90 7.48 -3.65
CA SER A 37 4.17 7.60 -2.22
C SER A 37 5.48 8.31 -1.87
N GLY A 38 6.29 8.70 -2.85
CA GLY A 38 7.65 9.19 -2.59
C GLY A 38 8.53 8.12 -1.93
N TYR A 39 8.30 6.84 -2.24
CA TYR A 39 8.94 5.68 -1.61
C TYR A 39 8.57 5.43 -0.14
N ASN A 40 7.45 5.99 0.34
CA ASN A 40 6.99 5.77 1.71
C ASN A 40 5.98 4.59 1.76
N PRO A 41 6.36 3.41 2.29
CA PRO A 41 5.46 2.27 2.39
C PRO A 41 4.33 2.46 3.41
N ALA A 42 4.41 3.46 4.29
CA ALA A 42 3.36 3.81 5.23
C ALA A 42 2.44 4.94 4.73
N ALA A 43 2.59 5.40 3.48
CA ALA A 43 1.77 6.46 2.91
C ALA A 43 0.28 6.10 2.95
N LYS A 44 -0.56 7.10 3.25
CA LYS A 44 -2.02 6.98 3.28
C LYS A 44 -2.64 8.23 2.67
N ALA A 45 -3.54 8.04 1.72
CA ALA A 45 -4.34 9.13 1.20
C ALA A 45 -5.36 9.61 2.24
N ARG A 46 -5.64 10.92 2.27
CA ARG A 46 -6.62 11.52 3.18
C ARG A 46 -8.06 11.34 2.73
N THR A 47 -8.28 11.14 1.44
CA THR A 47 -9.60 11.20 0.79
C THR A 47 -10.04 9.86 0.19
N SER A 48 -9.23 8.80 0.32
CA SER A 48 -9.52 7.49 -0.24
C SER A 48 -8.87 6.38 0.58
N SER A 49 -9.19 5.12 0.25
CA SER A 49 -8.54 3.94 0.86
C SER A 49 -7.14 3.66 0.31
N ALA A 50 -6.63 4.51 -0.59
CA ALA A 50 -5.31 4.38 -1.17
C ALA A 50 -4.22 4.46 -0.10
N SER A 51 -3.39 3.44 -0.02
CA SER A 51 -2.29 3.38 0.96
C SER A 51 -1.14 2.50 0.47
N GLY A 52 0.01 2.68 1.08
CA GLY A 52 1.20 1.89 0.80
C GLY A 52 2.08 2.49 -0.29
N LEU A 53 3.15 1.76 -0.61
CA LEU A 53 4.18 2.18 -1.56
C LEU A 53 3.62 2.55 -2.94
N PHE A 54 2.56 1.86 -3.37
CA PHE A 54 1.88 2.04 -4.67
C PHE A 54 0.44 2.56 -4.55
N GLN A 55 0.06 3.11 -3.39
CA GLN A 55 -1.26 3.73 -3.17
C GLN A 55 -2.46 2.87 -3.60
N PHE A 56 -2.43 1.56 -3.30
CA PHE A 56 -3.51 0.65 -3.63
C PHE A 56 -4.82 1.04 -2.90
N VAL A 57 -5.89 1.23 -3.65
CA VAL A 57 -7.26 1.28 -3.12
C VAL A 57 -7.74 -0.14 -2.78
N ASP A 58 -8.63 -0.25 -1.78
CA ASP A 58 -9.03 -1.54 -1.21
C ASP A 58 -9.53 -2.55 -2.25
N GLN A 59 -10.41 -2.16 -3.18
CA GLN A 59 -10.95 -3.10 -4.16
C GLN A 59 -9.89 -3.63 -5.12
N THR A 60 -9.00 -2.77 -5.63
CA THR A 60 -7.90 -3.17 -6.51
C THR A 60 -6.89 -4.05 -5.77
N TRP A 61 -6.62 -3.75 -4.49
CA TRP A 61 -5.77 -4.61 -3.68
C TRP A 61 -6.37 -6.02 -3.53
N LEU A 62 -7.63 -6.10 -3.14
CA LEU A 62 -8.29 -7.38 -2.90
C LEU A 62 -8.41 -8.20 -4.19
N SER A 63 -8.74 -7.58 -5.33
CA SER A 63 -8.81 -8.29 -6.61
C SER A 63 -7.44 -8.82 -7.04
N THR A 64 -6.40 -7.99 -6.94
CA THR A 64 -5.03 -8.36 -7.33
C THR A 64 -4.48 -9.46 -6.43
N LEU A 65 -4.63 -9.32 -5.11
CA LEU A 65 -4.18 -10.31 -4.15
C LEU A 65 -4.95 -11.63 -4.28
N LYS A 66 -6.26 -11.59 -4.54
CA LYS A 66 -7.06 -12.80 -4.80
C LYS A 66 -6.53 -13.55 -6.02
N LYS A 67 -6.21 -12.82 -7.09
CA LYS A 67 -5.79 -13.41 -8.36
C LYS A 67 -4.36 -13.95 -8.32
N HIS A 68 -3.44 -13.22 -7.69
CA HIS A 68 -2.01 -13.48 -7.83
C HIS A 68 -1.30 -13.82 -6.52
N GLY A 69 -1.91 -13.58 -5.37
CA GLY A 69 -1.26 -13.72 -4.06
C GLY A 69 -0.67 -15.11 -3.82
N SER A 70 -1.36 -16.16 -4.28
CA SER A 70 -0.91 -17.55 -4.12
C SER A 70 0.43 -17.84 -4.81
N LYS A 71 0.75 -17.15 -5.93
CA LYS A 71 2.03 -17.29 -6.65
C LYS A 71 3.25 -16.89 -5.79
N TYR A 72 3.02 -16.08 -4.76
CA TYR A 72 4.08 -15.48 -3.95
C TYR A 72 3.96 -15.78 -2.46
N GLY A 73 3.32 -16.90 -2.10
CA GLY A 73 3.20 -17.33 -0.71
C GLY A 73 2.14 -16.57 0.11
N TYR A 74 1.26 -15.79 -0.53
CA TYR A 74 0.13 -15.12 0.12
C TYR A 74 -1.20 -15.88 -0.02
N ALA A 75 -1.16 -17.18 -0.37
CA ALA A 75 -2.35 -18.01 -0.58
C ALA A 75 -3.36 -17.91 0.58
N ARG A 76 -2.90 -18.04 1.82
CA ARG A 76 -3.74 -17.91 3.02
C ARG A 76 -4.49 -16.58 3.13
N TYR A 77 -3.95 -15.50 2.56
CA TYR A 77 -4.61 -14.18 2.53
C TYR A 77 -5.55 -14.08 1.32
N ALA A 78 -5.15 -14.63 0.17
CA ALA A 78 -5.98 -14.69 -1.03
C ALA A 78 -7.24 -15.53 -0.81
N ASP A 79 -7.17 -16.61 -0.03
CA ASP A 79 -8.31 -17.49 0.26
C ASP A 79 -9.38 -16.82 1.13
N LEU A 80 -8.97 -15.89 2.00
CA LEU A 80 -9.89 -15.08 2.81
C LEU A 80 -10.71 -14.09 1.97
N ILE A 81 -10.29 -13.84 0.73
CA ILE A 81 -10.95 -12.90 -0.17
C ILE A 81 -12.00 -13.66 -1.00
N GLN A 82 -13.23 -13.17 -0.91
CA GLN A 82 -14.38 -13.67 -1.64
C GLN A 82 -14.85 -12.64 -2.67
N GLN A 83 -15.20 -13.10 -3.87
CA GLN A 83 -15.86 -12.28 -4.86
C GLN A 83 -17.37 -12.51 -4.75
N GLY A 84 -18.13 -11.44 -4.50
CA GLY A 84 -19.59 -11.51 -4.48
C GLY A 84 -20.18 -11.64 -5.89
N SER A 85 -21.47 -11.94 -5.97
CA SER A 85 -22.23 -11.94 -7.24
C SER A 85 -22.27 -10.57 -7.91
N ASP A 86 -22.07 -9.50 -7.15
CA ASP A 86 -21.91 -8.12 -7.64
C ASP A 86 -20.51 -7.82 -8.21
N GLY A 87 -19.64 -8.84 -8.28
CA GLY A 87 -18.27 -8.73 -8.76
C GLY A 87 -17.29 -8.07 -7.79
N ARG A 88 -17.74 -7.59 -6.62
CA ARG A 88 -16.89 -6.91 -5.65
C ARG A 88 -16.20 -7.88 -4.71
N TYR A 89 -14.97 -7.55 -4.33
CA TYR A 89 -14.15 -8.37 -3.46
C TYR A 89 -14.33 -7.95 -2.00
N ARG A 90 -14.49 -8.93 -1.11
CA ARG A 90 -14.73 -8.75 0.33
C ARG A 90 -13.92 -9.76 1.14
N VAL A 91 -13.64 -9.41 2.40
CA VAL A 91 -13.05 -10.31 3.39
C VAL A 91 -14.01 -10.33 4.59
N THR A 92 -14.40 -11.52 5.01
CA THR A 92 -15.33 -11.70 6.14
C THR A 92 -14.55 -11.65 7.46
N GLY A 93 -15.04 -10.85 8.41
CA GLY A 93 -14.42 -10.65 9.73
C GLY A 93 -13.40 -9.51 9.76
N ASP A 94 -13.48 -8.69 10.80
CA ASP A 94 -12.70 -7.44 10.89
C ASP A 94 -11.20 -7.69 11.01
N GLU A 95 -10.78 -8.67 11.82
CA GLU A 95 -9.36 -9.00 11.98
C GLU A 95 -8.77 -9.60 10.70
N ALA A 96 -9.52 -10.47 10.01
CA ALA A 96 -9.10 -11.01 8.72
C ALA A 96 -8.97 -9.90 7.67
N ARG A 97 -9.96 -8.99 7.60
CA ARG A 97 -9.92 -7.83 6.70
C ARG A 97 -8.73 -6.93 6.99
N LYS A 98 -8.47 -6.63 8.26
CA LYS A 98 -7.31 -5.84 8.70
C LYS A 98 -6.00 -6.50 8.32
N ALA A 99 -5.86 -7.81 8.55
CA ALA A 99 -4.67 -8.57 8.18
C ALA A 99 -4.42 -8.51 6.66
N VAL A 100 -5.44 -8.75 5.84
CA VAL A 100 -5.34 -8.69 4.38
C VAL A 100 -4.98 -7.30 3.87
N LEU A 101 -5.61 -6.24 4.41
CA LEU A 101 -5.34 -4.86 3.97
C LEU A 101 -4.02 -4.30 4.51
N SER A 102 -3.52 -4.81 5.64
CA SER A 102 -2.22 -4.38 6.20
C SER A 102 -1.05 -4.73 5.28
N LEU A 103 -1.19 -5.74 4.43
CA LEU A 103 -0.18 -6.11 3.43
C LEU A 103 0.05 -5.02 2.37
N LYS A 104 -0.87 -4.05 2.20
CA LYS A 104 -0.61 -2.85 1.37
C LYS A 104 0.59 -2.06 1.86
N LEU A 105 0.88 -2.12 3.17
CA LEU A 105 1.98 -1.39 3.82
C LEU A 105 3.28 -2.21 3.86
N ASP A 106 3.23 -3.48 3.43
CA ASP A 106 4.42 -4.32 3.30
C ASP A 106 5.08 -4.04 1.92
N PRO A 107 6.32 -3.52 1.88
CA PRO A 107 6.98 -3.19 0.61
C PRO A 107 7.09 -4.36 -0.35
N HIS A 108 7.26 -5.59 0.14
CA HIS A 108 7.41 -6.78 -0.69
C HIS A 108 6.08 -7.18 -1.31
N ALA A 109 5.04 -7.33 -0.48
CA ALA A 109 3.71 -7.68 -0.96
C ALA A 109 3.17 -6.62 -1.93
N ALA A 110 3.32 -5.34 -1.57
CA ALA A 110 2.88 -4.23 -2.39
C ALA A 110 3.61 -4.18 -3.74
N SER A 111 4.92 -4.41 -3.77
CA SER A 111 5.70 -4.42 -5.02
C SER A 111 5.32 -5.56 -5.94
N LEU A 112 5.13 -6.77 -5.40
CA LEU A 112 4.71 -7.94 -6.19
C LEU A 112 3.32 -7.74 -6.80
N MET A 113 2.36 -7.26 -6.01
CA MET A 113 1.01 -6.98 -6.51
C MET A 113 1.00 -5.81 -7.50
N ALA A 114 1.86 -4.80 -7.31
CA ALA A 114 2.01 -3.72 -8.29
C ALA A 114 2.56 -4.23 -9.63
N GLY A 115 3.56 -5.11 -9.61
CA GLY A 115 4.09 -5.76 -10.80
C GLY A 115 3.04 -6.62 -11.52
N GLU A 116 2.28 -7.44 -10.79
CA GLU A 116 1.21 -8.24 -11.41
C GLU A 116 0.08 -7.38 -11.98
N LEU A 117 -0.35 -6.33 -11.27
CA LEU A 117 -1.36 -5.41 -11.78
C LEU A 117 -0.87 -4.69 -13.04
N ALA A 118 0.40 -4.27 -13.07
CA ALA A 118 1.01 -3.67 -14.24
C ALA A 118 1.11 -4.66 -15.41
N SER A 119 1.48 -5.92 -15.16
CA SER A 119 1.51 -6.97 -16.18
C SER A 119 0.13 -7.26 -16.76
N ASP A 120 -0.91 -7.32 -15.91
CA ASP A 120 -2.32 -7.47 -16.32
C ASP A 120 -2.77 -6.30 -17.21
N HIS A 121 -2.45 -5.07 -16.80
CA HIS A 121 -2.75 -3.88 -17.60
C HIS A 121 -2.00 -3.86 -18.93
N ALA A 122 -0.73 -4.23 -18.94
CA ALA A 122 0.08 -4.29 -20.15
C ALA A 122 -0.50 -5.30 -21.15
N SER A 123 -0.88 -6.48 -20.68
CA SER A 123 -1.53 -7.52 -21.48
C SER A 123 -2.87 -7.05 -22.04
N TYR A 124 -3.70 -6.39 -21.21
CA TYR A 124 -4.97 -5.82 -21.66
C TYR A 124 -4.75 -4.77 -22.76
N LEU A 125 -3.86 -3.80 -22.52
CA LEU A 125 -3.59 -2.73 -23.48
C LEU A 125 -3.07 -3.29 -24.79
N ARG A 126 -2.10 -4.22 -24.75
CA ARG A 126 -1.56 -4.87 -25.96
C ARG A 126 -2.66 -5.51 -26.80
N GLY A 127 -3.58 -6.25 -26.18
CA GLY A 127 -4.72 -6.86 -26.87
C GLY A 127 -5.72 -5.85 -27.45
N ARG A 128 -5.76 -4.62 -26.92
CA ARG A 128 -6.67 -3.55 -27.39
C ARG A 128 -6.06 -2.61 -28.42
N VAL A 129 -4.77 -2.31 -28.29
CA VAL A 129 -4.08 -1.30 -29.13
C VAL A 129 -3.17 -1.92 -30.19
N GLY A 130 -2.94 -3.24 -30.16
CA GLY A 130 -2.16 -3.96 -31.17
C GLY A 130 -0.63 -3.80 -31.07
N ARG A 131 -0.13 -3.16 -30.01
CA ARG A 131 1.30 -3.01 -29.71
C ARG A 131 1.54 -3.01 -28.21
N SER A 132 2.79 -3.21 -27.78
CA SER A 132 3.15 -3.01 -26.38
C SER A 132 2.88 -1.57 -25.94
N PRO A 133 2.27 -1.36 -24.77
CA PRO A 133 2.10 -0.02 -24.22
C PRO A 133 3.45 0.54 -23.75
N THR A 134 3.57 1.86 -23.82
CA THR A 134 4.65 2.59 -23.17
C THR A 134 4.44 2.60 -21.65
N SER A 135 5.51 2.84 -20.90
CA SER A 135 5.43 3.04 -19.45
C SER A 135 4.46 4.17 -19.05
N GLY A 136 4.36 5.23 -19.87
CA GLY A 136 3.39 6.31 -19.67
C GLY A 136 1.94 5.87 -19.86
N GLU A 137 1.67 5.05 -20.88
CA GLU A 137 0.33 4.49 -21.14
C GLU A 137 -0.08 3.47 -20.07
N LEU A 138 0.90 2.71 -19.56
CA LEU A 138 0.72 1.81 -18.43
C LEU A 138 0.41 2.59 -17.15
N TYR A 139 1.07 3.73 -16.95
CA TYR A 139 0.73 4.67 -15.89
C TYR A 139 -0.70 5.24 -16.06
N ALA A 140 -1.10 5.61 -17.28
CA ALA A 140 -2.46 6.04 -17.55
C ALA A 140 -3.50 4.94 -17.22
N ALA A 141 -3.14 3.66 -17.38
CA ALA A 141 -4.00 2.54 -16.98
C ALA A 141 -4.13 2.39 -15.46
N HIS A 142 -3.11 2.75 -14.67
CA HIS A 142 -3.24 2.84 -13.23
C HIS A 142 -4.28 3.91 -12.83
N PHE A 143 -4.27 5.06 -13.50
CA PHE A 143 -5.13 6.20 -13.19
C PHE A 143 -6.58 6.06 -13.72
N LEU A 144 -6.76 5.68 -14.98
CA LEU A 144 -8.07 5.56 -15.64
C LEU A 144 -8.65 4.14 -15.63
N GLY A 145 -7.90 3.16 -15.12
CA GLY A 145 -8.14 1.76 -15.39
C GLY A 145 -7.71 1.35 -16.82
N PRO A 146 -7.57 0.03 -17.07
CA PRO A 146 -7.04 -0.47 -18.33
C PRO A 146 -7.94 -0.16 -19.53
N LYS A 147 -9.28 -0.21 -19.33
CA LYS A 147 -10.26 0.18 -20.37
C LYS A 147 -10.18 1.68 -20.71
N GLY A 148 -10.07 2.53 -19.69
CA GLY A 148 -9.98 3.98 -19.86
C GLY A 148 -8.70 4.39 -20.56
N SER A 149 -7.57 3.77 -20.21
CA SER A 149 -6.29 4.00 -20.89
C SER A 149 -6.33 3.54 -22.36
N ALA A 150 -6.86 2.34 -22.65
CA ALA A 150 -7.02 1.91 -24.05
C ALA A 150 -7.83 2.91 -24.89
N ARG A 151 -8.95 3.40 -24.33
CA ARG A 151 -9.79 4.42 -24.99
C ARG A 151 -9.03 5.74 -25.17
N LEU A 152 -8.20 6.14 -24.20
CA LEU A 152 -7.38 7.36 -24.30
C LEU A 152 -6.33 7.23 -25.42
N ILE A 153 -5.67 6.06 -25.52
CA ILE A 153 -4.66 5.77 -26.55
C ILE A 153 -5.28 5.79 -27.95
N GLU A 154 -6.45 5.19 -28.11
CA GLU A 154 -7.19 5.23 -29.38
C GLU A 154 -7.62 6.67 -29.72
N ALA A 155 -8.16 7.39 -28.74
CA ALA A 155 -8.64 8.74 -28.94
C ALA A 155 -7.52 9.75 -29.28
N VAL A 156 -6.30 9.58 -28.77
CA VAL A 156 -5.20 10.50 -29.12
C VAL A 156 -4.76 10.34 -30.58
N GLY A 157 -4.90 9.13 -31.15
CA GLY A 157 -4.66 8.89 -32.58
C GLY A 157 -5.78 9.44 -33.47
N ASN A 158 -7.04 9.30 -33.04
CA ASN A 158 -8.21 9.60 -33.88
C ASN A 158 -8.74 11.03 -33.70
N SER A 159 -8.69 11.59 -32.50
CA SER A 159 -9.35 12.84 -32.14
C SER A 159 -8.63 13.58 -31.00
N PRO A 160 -7.35 13.95 -31.16
CA PRO A 160 -6.56 14.55 -30.07
C PRO A 160 -7.11 15.90 -29.57
N GLY A 161 -7.85 16.64 -30.40
CA GLY A 161 -8.48 17.91 -30.04
C GLY A 161 -9.83 17.78 -29.32
N ALA A 162 -10.41 16.57 -29.21
CA ALA A 162 -11.69 16.37 -28.55
C ALA A 162 -11.60 16.62 -27.03
N SER A 163 -12.73 16.96 -26.41
CA SER A 163 -12.81 17.16 -24.96
C SER A 163 -12.59 15.86 -24.20
N ALA A 164 -11.52 15.77 -23.41
CA ALA A 164 -11.25 14.63 -22.55
C ALA A 164 -12.30 14.53 -21.43
N ALA A 165 -12.79 15.66 -20.92
CA ALA A 165 -13.81 15.67 -19.88
C ALA A 165 -15.15 15.09 -20.36
N ALA A 166 -15.52 15.33 -21.61
CA ALA A 166 -16.70 14.71 -22.22
C ALA A 166 -16.51 13.21 -22.45
N MET A 167 -15.27 12.80 -22.76
CA MET A 167 -14.94 11.39 -23.00
C MET A 167 -14.86 10.57 -21.71
N PHE A 168 -14.38 11.16 -20.61
CA PHE A 168 -14.16 10.49 -19.33
C PHE A 168 -14.84 11.25 -18.18
N PRO A 169 -16.18 11.32 -18.14
CA PRO A 169 -16.90 12.20 -17.23
C PRO A 169 -16.67 11.87 -15.75
N GLU A 170 -16.60 10.58 -15.38
CA GLU A 170 -16.37 10.16 -13.99
C GLU A 170 -14.95 10.53 -13.54
N ALA A 171 -13.95 10.27 -14.39
CA ALA A 171 -12.56 10.61 -14.10
C ALA A 171 -12.36 12.13 -14.04
N ALA A 172 -13.05 12.88 -14.89
CA ALA A 172 -13.03 14.34 -14.92
C ALA A 172 -13.68 14.97 -13.67
N ALA A 173 -14.78 14.39 -13.19
CA ALA A 173 -15.42 14.81 -11.95
C ALA A 173 -14.50 14.58 -10.73
N ALA A 174 -13.85 13.41 -10.67
CA ALA A 174 -12.95 13.06 -9.58
C ALA A 174 -11.60 13.81 -9.63
N ASN A 175 -11.14 14.20 -10.82
CA ASN A 175 -9.78 14.74 -11.04
C ASN A 175 -9.80 16.02 -11.88
N ARG A 176 -10.52 17.03 -11.41
CA ARG A 176 -10.73 18.30 -12.11
C ARG A 176 -9.44 18.95 -12.62
N SER A 177 -8.36 18.91 -11.84
CA SER A 177 -7.07 19.52 -12.22
C SER A 177 -6.38 18.84 -13.41
N ILE A 178 -6.73 17.58 -13.71
CA ILE A 178 -6.19 16.84 -14.86
C ILE A 178 -7.02 17.11 -16.12
N PHE A 179 -8.34 17.19 -15.96
CA PHE A 179 -9.30 17.27 -17.06
C PHE A 179 -9.74 18.69 -17.42
N TYR A 180 -9.37 19.69 -16.63
CA TYR A 180 -9.67 21.09 -16.89
C TYR A 180 -8.42 21.96 -16.71
N ARG A 181 -8.22 22.93 -17.59
CA ARG A 181 -7.14 23.92 -17.55
C ARG A 181 -7.70 25.29 -17.83
N GLU A 182 -7.35 26.28 -17.01
CA GLU A 182 -7.71 27.69 -17.25
C GLU A 182 -9.21 27.89 -17.54
N GLY A 183 -10.07 27.14 -16.82
CA GLY A 183 -11.52 27.22 -16.98
C GLY A 183 -12.12 26.44 -18.17
N ARG A 184 -11.31 25.88 -19.07
CA ARG A 184 -11.78 25.02 -20.18
C ARG A 184 -11.51 23.53 -19.93
N ALA A 185 -12.23 22.66 -20.65
CA ALA A 185 -11.91 21.25 -20.69
C ALA A 185 -10.55 21.03 -21.40
N ALA A 186 -9.72 20.17 -20.83
CA ALA A 186 -8.50 19.71 -21.46
C ALA A 186 -8.84 18.79 -22.65
N THR A 187 -8.03 18.83 -23.69
CA THR A 187 -8.19 17.93 -24.82
C THR A 187 -7.65 16.54 -24.51
N VAL A 188 -8.05 15.55 -25.32
CA VAL A 188 -7.52 14.18 -25.24
C VAL A 188 -5.99 14.18 -25.31
N GLY A 189 -5.42 14.93 -26.27
CA GLY A 189 -3.96 15.05 -26.41
C GLY A 189 -3.29 15.67 -25.18
N GLU A 190 -3.91 16.68 -24.56
CA GLU A 190 -3.38 17.31 -23.34
C GLU A 190 -3.40 16.38 -22.13
N VAL A 191 -4.47 15.59 -21.96
CA VAL A 191 -4.57 14.59 -20.88
C VAL A 191 -3.58 13.46 -21.12
N TYR A 192 -3.49 12.94 -22.34
CA TYR A 192 -2.51 11.92 -22.72
C TYR A 192 -1.08 12.39 -22.44
N ALA A 193 -0.71 13.58 -22.92
CA ALA A 193 0.61 14.15 -22.68
C ALA A 193 0.91 14.34 -21.18
N ASN A 194 -0.09 14.74 -20.39
CA ASN A 194 0.07 14.91 -18.94
C ASN A 194 0.30 13.58 -18.22
N LEU A 195 -0.50 12.55 -18.54
CA LEU A 195 -0.42 11.25 -17.88
C LEU A 195 0.84 10.47 -18.30
N THR A 196 1.34 10.69 -19.51
CA THR A 196 2.52 9.97 -20.04
C THR A 196 3.85 10.67 -19.77
N LYS A 197 3.84 11.97 -19.37
CA LYS A 197 5.03 12.84 -19.23
C LYS A 197 6.20 12.23 -18.46
N THR A 198 5.93 11.46 -17.41
CA THR A 198 6.95 10.93 -16.50
C THR A 198 7.24 9.44 -16.71
N GLY A 199 6.47 8.75 -17.56
CA GLY A 199 6.65 7.32 -17.80
C GLY A 199 7.84 7.00 -18.72
N GLY A 200 8.33 7.98 -19.48
CA GLY A 200 9.29 7.73 -20.56
C GLY A 200 8.60 7.15 -21.79
N GLY A 201 9.10 7.50 -22.99
CA GLY A 201 8.55 7.04 -24.27
C GLY A 201 8.95 5.62 -24.68
N GLY A 202 9.71 4.91 -23.83
CA GLY A 202 10.11 3.54 -24.09
C GLY A 202 8.92 2.58 -24.00
N ALA A 203 8.81 1.68 -24.97
CA ALA A 203 7.94 0.50 -24.84
C ALA A 203 8.40 -0.32 -23.64
N VAL A 204 7.46 -0.81 -22.82
CA VAL A 204 7.80 -1.75 -21.75
C VAL A 204 8.24 -3.06 -22.42
N PRO A 205 9.49 -3.53 -22.19
CA PRO A 205 9.99 -4.73 -22.84
C PRO A 205 9.15 -5.96 -22.46
N ASP A 206 8.92 -6.83 -23.45
CA ASP A 206 8.16 -8.06 -23.29
C ASP A 206 9.10 -9.15 -22.77
N THR A 207 9.36 -9.15 -21.46
CA THR A 207 10.02 -10.29 -20.83
C THR A 207 8.97 -11.35 -20.58
N ALA A 208 8.89 -12.35 -21.47
CA ALA A 208 8.17 -13.59 -21.19
C ALA A 208 8.66 -14.16 -19.84
N PRO A 209 7.80 -14.80 -19.02
CA PRO A 209 8.23 -15.36 -17.74
C PRO A 209 9.34 -16.36 -18.02
N THR A 210 10.58 -16.03 -17.64
CA THR A 210 11.63 -17.04 -17.56
C THR A 210 11.21 -18.00 -16.46
N ALA A 211 11.45 -19.30 -16.67
CA ALA A 211 11.03 -20.39 -15.81
C ALA A 211 11.16 -20.05 -14.31
N ALA A 212 10.18 -20.53 -13.53
CA ALA A 212 10.06 -20.29 -12.10
C ALA A 212 11.43 -20.32 -11.40
N PRO A 213 11.81 -19.28 -10.62
CA PRO A 213 13.02 -19.36 -9.84
C PRO A 213 12.86 -20.50 -8.85
N GLU A 214 13.88 -21.35 -8.81
CA GLU A 214 14.02 -22.45 -7.87
C GLU A 214 13.71 -21.98 -6.45
N THR A 215 12.99 -22.83 -5.71
CA THR A 215 12.50 -22.64 -4.34
C THR A 215 13.25 -21.59 -3.52
N ASP A 216 12.48 -20.55 -3.19
CA ASP A 216 12.82 -19.30 -2.52
C ASP A 216 13.38 -19.50 -1.09
N GLN A 217 14.64 -19.92 -0.99
CA GLN A 217 15.37 -20.01 0.29
C GLN A 217 15.43 -18.64 1.00
N GLY A 218 15.46 -17.53 0.24
CA GLY A 218 15.44 -16.18 0.78
C GLY A 218 14.10 -15.79 1.44
N PHE A 219 12.97 -16.20 0.86
CA PHE A 219 11.65 -15.97 1.44
C PHE A 219 11.37 -16.82 2.66
N VAL A 220 11.77 -18.10 2.66
CA VAL A 220 11.68 -18.94 3.87
C VAL A 220 12.45 -18.25 5.00
N GLN A 221 13.66 -17.77 4.71
CA GLN A 221 14.52 -17.11 5.70
C GLN A 221 13.95 -15.77 6.20
N TYR A 222 13.38 -14.95 5.32
CA TYR A 222 12.70 -13.70 5.69
C TYR A 222 11.41 -13.92 6.48
N ALA A 223 10.56 -14.87 6.04
CA ALA A 223 9.31 -15.23 6.72
C ALA A 223 9.59 -15.83 8.12
N THR A 224 10.64 -16.65 8.26
CA THR A 224 11.12 -17.10 9.57
C THR A 224 11.66 -15.94 10.40
N GLY A 225 12.42 -15.01 9.82
CA GLY A 225 12.94 -13.83 10.53
C GLY A 225 11.84 -12.96 11.12
N ARG A 226 10.80 -12.65 10.33
CA ARG A 226 9.63 -11.86 10.78
C ARG A 226 8.75 -12.60 11.78
N ARG A 227 8.68 -13.93 11.70
CA ARG A 227 7.97 -14.76 12.70
C ARG A 227 8.72 -14.76 14.04
N LEU A 228 10.04 -14.92 14.01
CA LEU A 228 10.88 -14.93 15.21
C LEU A 228 10.92 -13.57 15.90
N GLU A 229 10.93 -12.47 15.13
CA GLU A 229 10.88 -11.12 15.68
C GLU A 229 9.56 -10.85 16.43
N ARG A 230 8.43 -11.35 15.90
CA ARG A 230 7.11 -11.24 16.55
C ARG A 230 7.04 -12.05 17.84
N ILE A 231 7.58 -13.28 17.83
CA ILE A 231 7.66 -14.13 19.02
C ILE A 231 8.51 -13.45 20.11
N ARG A 232 9.67 -12.88 19.76
CA ARG A 232 10.48 -12.12 20.74
C ARG A 232 9.77 -10.90 21.29
N GLN A 233 8.99 -10.18 20.47
CA GLN A 233 8.19 -9.04 20.92
C GLN A 233 7.08 -9.48 21.88
N GLU A 234 6.42 -10.61 21.59
CA GLU A 234 5.41 -11.21 22.46
C GLU A 234 6.01 -11.70 23.79
N GLU A 235 7.17 -12.37 23.75
CA GLU A 235 7.92 -12.79 24.96
C GLU A 235 8.40 -11.59 25.80
N ALA A 236 8.83 -10.49 25.15
CA ALA A 236 9.20 -9.25 25.83
C ALA A 236 7.99 -8.57 26.52
N LEU A 237 6.80 -8.67 25.92
CA LEU A 237 5.56 -8.15 26.51
C LEU A 237 5.06 -9.03 27.66
N VAL A 238 5.13 -10.36 27.51
CA VAL A 238 4.77 -11.32 28.57
C VAL A 238 5.70 -11.21 29.77
N SER A 239 7.00 -11.08 29.55
CA SER A 239 7.96 -10.87 30.63
C SER A 239 7.76 -9.53 31.35
N LEU A 240 7.37 -8.46 30.65
CA LEU A 240 7.02 -7.18 31.27
C LEU A 240 5.76 -7.28 32.15
N ILE A 241 4.74 -8.03 31.71
CA ILE A 241 3.49 -8.27 32.45
C ILE A 241 3.76 -9.14 33.69
N LEU A 242 4.51 -10.23 33.54
CA LEU A 242 4.85 -11.14 34.65
C LEU A 242 5.74 -10.47 35.69
N ARG A 243 6.68 -9.61 35.27
CA ARG A 243 7.53 -8.83 36.17
C ARG A 243 6.77 -7.71 36.89
N GLY A 244 5.74 -7.13 36.26
CA GLY A 244 4.84 -6.18 36.91
C GLY A 244 3.96 -6.82 37.99
N SER A 245 3.61 -8.09 37.83
CA SER A 245 2.78 -8.84 38.79
C SER A 245 3.55 -9.37 40.00
N GLN A 246 4.86 -9.60 39.89
CA GLN A 246 5.68 -10.12 41.00
C GLN A 246 6.08 -9.06 42.04
N ASN A 247 5.92 -7.76 41.73
CA ASN A 247 6.24 -6.68 42.68
C ASN A 247 5.07 -6.31 43.61
N ALA A 248 3.94 -7.03 43.55
CA ALA A 248 2.74 -6.71 44.32
C ALA A 248 2.45 -7.67 45.48
N ASP A 249 3.21 -8.76 45.64
CA ASP A 249 2.84 -9.85 46.58
C ASP A 249 3.93 -10.34 47.55
N ASP A 250 5.00 -9.55 47.78
CA ASP A 250 5.95 -9.84 48.87
C ASP A 250 5.83 -8.83 50.04
N GLY A 251 4.94 -9.19 50.99
CA GLY A 251 5.36 -9.51 52.36
C GLY A 251 5.82 -8.38 53.30
N PHE A 252 4.90 -8.00 54.18
CA PHE A 252 5.10 -7.30 55.47
C PHE A 252 6.00 -8.09 56.45
N SER A 253 7.11 -7.52 56.95
CA SER A 253 7.65 -7.76 58.32
C SER A 253 8.77 -6.77 58.72
N LEU A 254 8.82 -6.47 60.02
CA LEU A 254 9.63 -5.51 60.79
C LEU A 254 11.17 -5.63 60.62
N ALA A 255 11.87 -4.48 60.57
CA ALA A 255 13.00 -4.13 61.47
C ALA A 255 13.59 -2.74 61.18
N SER A 256 13.99 -2.07 62.25
CA SER A 256 14.69 -0.79 62.37
C SER A 256 16.09 -0.76 61.73
N ASN A 257 16.50 0.40 61.16
CA ASN A 257 17.59 1.26 61.66
C ASN A 257 18.16 2.19 60.56
N SER A 258 18.56 3.36 61.03
CA SER A 258 19.26 4.52 60.45
C SER A 258 20.23 4.34 59.25
N GLY A 259 20.33 5.42 58.45
CA GLY A 259 21.48 5.68 57.56
C GLY A 259 21.15 6.64 56.41
N GLY A 260 21.76 7.82 56.41
CA GLY A 260 21.49 8.91 55.47
C GLY A 260 22.28 8.92 54.16
N GLY A 261 22.02 9.97 53.37
CA GLY A 261 22.73 10.37 52.14
C GLY A 261 22.32 9.58 50.88
N SER A 262 22.24 10.11 49.67
CA SER A 262 22.14 11.46 49.11
C SER A 262 21.95 11.27 47.60
N SER A 263 21.19 12.19 46.99
CA SER A 263 21.19 12.57 45.56
C SER A 263 20.73 11.58 44.47
N ALA A 264 19.85 12.13 43.62
CA ALA A 264 19.67 11.82 42.19
C ALA A 264 18.88 10.55 41.81
N SER A 265 17.54 10.66 41.81
CA SER A 265 16.70 10.41 40.63
C SER A 265 15.23 10.39 41.04
N ARG A 266 14.56 11.54 40.99
CA ARG A 266 13.09 11.62 40.94
C ARG A 266 12.69 12.65 39.89
N MET A 267 12.68 12.21 38.64
CA MET A 267 11.90 12.83 37.58
C MET A 267 11.30 11.70 36.74
N THR A 268 10.12 11.96 36.18
CA THR A 268 9.32 11.16 35.24
C THR A 268 8.31 10.15 35.84
N SER A 269 7.27 10.67 36.48
CA SER A 269 5.92 10.10 36.35
C SER A 269 4.86 11.20 36.37
N SER A 270 4.73 11.94 35.28
CA SER A 270 3.51 12.69 34.97
C SER A 270 3.67 13.31 33.60
N MET A 271 2.86 12.87 32.62
CA MET A 271 2.30 13.66 31.52
C MET A 271 1.44 12.71 30.65
N PHE A 272 0.39 12.15 31.25
CA PHE A 272 -0.81 11.77 30.50
C PHE A 272 -1.81 12.89 30.72
N SER A 273 -1.79 13.86 29.82
CA SER A 273 -2.62 15.05 29.90
C SER A 273 -4.11 14.68 29.83
N SER A 274 -4.86 15.29 30.74
CA SER A 274 -6.32 15.26 30.93
C SER A 274 -7.15 15.69 29.69
N GLU A 275 -6.52 16.05 28.59
CA GLU A 275 -7.16 16.34 27.29
C GLU A 275 -7.52 15.06 26.51
N MET A 276 -6.80 13.94 26.71
CA MET A 276 -7.09 12.69 25.98
C MET A 276 -8.31 11.93 26.55
N LEU A 277 -8.69 12.20 27.80
CA LEU A 277 -9.89 11.65 28.46
C LEU A 277 -11.16 12.45 28.16
N ARG A 278 -11.05 13.68 27.64
CA ARG A 278 -12.21 14.48 27.24
C ARG A 278 -12.69 14.14 25.82
N VAL A 279 -11.76 13.85 24.90
CA VAL A 279 -12.08 13.47 23.51
C VAL A 279 -12.73 12.09 23.40
N LEU A 280 -12.53 11.21 24.39
CA LEU A 280 -13.19 9.89 24.44
C LEU A 280 -14.57 9.93 25.12
N SER A 281 -14.93 11.02 25.80
CA SER A 281 -16.25 11.20 26.41
C SER A 281 -17.26 11.85 25.45
N GLU A 282 -16.83 12.64 24.47
CA GLU A 282 -17.74 13.31 23.51
C GLU A 282 -18.10 12.41 22.31
N ALA A 283 -17.40 11.28 22.13
CA ALA A 283 -17.68 10.33 21.05
C ALA A 283 -18.75 9.27 21.38
N SER A 284 -19.17 9.14 22.64
CA SER A 284 -20.18 8.15 23.08
C SER A 284 -21.61 8.69 23.22
N ASP A 285 -21.81 10.02 23.26
CA ASP A 285 -23.13 10.63 23.51
C ASP A 285 -23.90 11.07 22.24
N GLY A 286 -23.32 10.92 21.05
CA GLY A 286 -23.92 11.36 19.78
C GLY A 286 -24.97 10.44 19.15
N VAL A 287 -25.22 9.23 19.67
CA VAL A 287 -26.10 8.22 19.02
C VAL A 287 -27.47 8.07 19.69
N LYS A 288 -27.84 8.95 20.64
CA LYS A 288 -29.20 9.02 21.18
C LYS A 288 -29.78 10.44 21.17
N SER A 289 -30.04 11.02 20.00
CA SER A 289 -31.16 11.95 19.83
C SER A 289 -31.39 12.31 18.36
N LYS A 290 -32.40 11.68 17.74
CA LYS A 290 -33.53 12.35 17.07
C LYS A 290 -34.33 11.33 16.26
N ARG A 291 -35.48 10.97 16.83
CA ARG A 291 -36.71 10.84 16.06
C ARG A 291 -37.07 12.19 15.46
#